data_AF-A3PB84-F1
#
_entry.id   AF-A3PB84-F1
#
_cell.length_a   1.000
_cell.length_b   1.000
_cell.length_c   1.000
_cell.angle_alpha   90.00
_cell.angle_beta   90.00
_cell.angle_gamma   90.00
#
_symmetry.space_group_name_H-M   'P 1'
#
loop_
_entity.id
_entity.type
_entity.pdbx_description
1 polymer ?
#
loop_
_entity_poly.entity_id
_entity_poly.type
_entity_poly.pdbx_seq_one_letter_code
_entity_poly.pdbx_strand_id
1 'polypeptide(L)' 'MNFEAGIRFIVFLIIFGVTNYLMMLRRYEKDIKKKKYLQQEKISRLYPKGSFIF' A
#
# COMPACT_ATOMS: atom_id res chain seq x y z
N MET A 1 27.90 -8.28 26.51
CA MET A 1 27.32 -8.16 25.16
C MET A 1 28.45 -8.33 24.16
N ASN A 2 28.46 -9.41 23.36
CA ASN A 2 29.52 -9.59 22.36
C ASN A 2 29.31 -8.60 21.21
N PHE A 3 30.38 -7.91 20.81
CA PHE A 3 30.36 -6.94 19.71
C PHE A 3 29.78 -7.54 18.41
N GLU A 4 30.08 -8.82 18.15
CA GLU A 4 29.51 -9.61 17.06
C GLU A 4 27.97 -9.76 17.16
N ALA A 5 27.44 -10.01 18.36
CA ALA A 5 26.00 -10.12 18.58
C ALA A 5 25.30 -8.77 18.35
N GLY A 6 25.95 -7.66 18.70
CA GLY A 6 25.46 -6.31 18.43
C GLY A 6 25.34 -6.03 16.93
N ILE A 7 26.37 -6.38 16.14
CA ILE A 7 26.34 -6.20 14.69
C ILE A 7 25.24 -7.05 14.04
N ARG A 8 25.14 -8.34 14.42
CA ARG A 8 24.08 -9.23 13.91
C ARG A 8 22.69 -8.69 14.21
N PHE A 9 22.49 -8.10 15.38
CA PHE A 9 21.22 -7.48 15.76
C PHE A 9 20.90 -6.25 14.91
N ILE A 10 21.87 -5.37 14.64
CA ILE A 10 21.68 -4.19 13.77
C ILE A 10 21.30 -4.63 12.34
N VAL A 11 21.99 -5.63 11.79
CA VAL A 11 21.66 -6.19 10.47
C VAL A 11 20.23 -6.74 10.45
N PHE A 12 19.83 -7.45 11.51
CA PHE A 12 18.46 -7.94 11.65
C PHE A 12 17.43 -6.80 11.67
N LEU A 13 17.69 -5.72 12.43
CA LEU A 13 16.82 -4.55 12.46
C LEU A 13 16.67 -3.88 11.10
N ILE A 14 17.76 -3.77 10.33
CA ILE A 14 17.73 -3.18 8.99
C ILE A 14 16.85 -4.03 8.07
N ILE A 15 17.09 -5.35 8.03
CA ILE A 15 16.29 -6.26 7.20
C ILE A 15 14.82 -6.23 7.62
N PHE A 16 14.55 -6.29 8.92
CA PHE A 16 13.19 -6.27 9.45
C PHE A 16 12.48 -4.94 9.17
N GLY A 17 13.16 -3.81 9.32
CA GLY A 17 12.62 -2.48 9.01
C GLY A 17 12.29 -2.33 7.53
N VAL A 18 13.22 -2.70 6.65
CA VAL A 18 13.04 -2.61 5.19
C VAL A 18 11.92 -3.53 4.72
N THR A 19 11.86 -4.77 5.19
CA THR A 19 10.81 -5.72 4.82
C THR A 19 9.42 -5.25 5.26
N ASN A 20 9.29 -4.75 6.51
CA ASN A 20 8.03 -4.18 6.99
C ASN A 20 7.61 -2.94 6.19
N TYR A 21 8.55 -2.04 5.91
CA TYR A 21 8.27 -0.85 5.12
C TYR A 21 7.76 -1.20 3.73
N LEU A 22 8.43 -2.12 3.02
CA LEU A 22 8.01 -2.56 1.69
C LEU A 22 6.65 -3.29 1.73
N MET A 23 6.38 -4.07 2.76
CA MET A 23 5.09 -4.74 2.93
C MET A 23 3.95 -3.73 3.16
N MET A 24 4.19 -2.70 3.98
CA MET A 24 3.25 -1.61 4.21
C MET A 24 3.00 -0.81 2.94
N LEU A 25 4.05 -0.45 2.20
CA LEU A 25 3.96 0.32 0.96
C LEU A 25 3.10 -0.41 -0.07
N ARG A 26 3.34 -1.70 -0.30
CA ARG A 26 2.54 -2.53 -1.22
C ARG A 26 1.08 -2.60 -0.81
N ARG A 27 0.77 -2.66 0.50
CA ARG A 27 -0.61 -2.65 1.00
C ARG A 27 -1.27 -1.31 0.73
N TYR A 28 -0.57 -0.22 1.02
CA TYR A 28 -1.07 1.13 0.82
C TYR A 28 -1.40 1.42 -0.65
N GLU A 29 -0.54 1.02 -1.58
CA GLU A 29 -0.79 1.14 -3.02
C GLU A 29 -2.03 0.36 -3.46
N LYS A 30 -2.22 -0.86 -2.95
CA LYS A 30 -3.39 -1.68 -3.24
C LYS A 30 -4.66 -1.02 -2.72
N ASP A 31 -4.64 -0.45 -1.52
CA ASP A 31 -5.79 0.23 -0.93
C ASP A 31 -6.16 1.50 -1.70
N ILE A 32 -5.17 2.27 -2.17
CA ILE A 32 -5.42 3.44 -3.04
C ILE A 32 -6.09 3.00 -4.34
N LYS A 33 -5.55 1.97 -5.01
CA LYS A 33 -6.13 1.46 -6.26
C LYS A 33 -7.56 0.96 -6.04
N LYS A 34 -7.81 0.22 -4.95
CA LYS A 34 -9.14 -0.26 -4.58
C LYS A 34 -10.11 0.89 -4.32
N LYS A 35 -9.70 1.94 -3.59
CA LYS A 35 -10.53 3.14 -3.36
C LYS A 35 -10.87 3.85 -4.67
N LYS A 36 -9.91 4.03 -5.58
CA LYS A 36 -10.17 4.63 -6.90
C LYS A 36 -11.16 3.81 -7.72
N TYR A 37 -11.01 2.48 -7.74
CA TYR A 37 -11.95 1.58 -8.43
C TYR A 37 -13.37 1.71 -7.86
N LEU A 38 -13.52 1.66 -6.53
CA LEU A 38 -14.83 1.81 -5.88
C LEU A 38 -15.45 3.19 -6.12
N GLN A 39 -14.64 4.26 -6.18
CA GLN A 39 -15.13 5.59 -6.55
C GLN A 39 -15.62 5.63 -8.00
N GLN A 40 -14.86 5.06 -8.93
CA GLN A 40 -15.27 4.96 -10.34
C GLN A 40 -16.57 4.16 -10.50
N GLU A 41 -16.70 3.05 -9.79
CA GLU A 41 -17.91 2.23 -9.78
C GLU A 41 -19.12 2.98 -9.19
N LYS A 42 -18.92 3.75 -8.11
CA LYS A 42 -19.99 4.61 -7.57
C LYS A 42 -20.41 5.68 -8.57
N ILE A 43 -19.45 6.36 -9.20
CA ILE A 43 -19.74 7.41 -10.18
C ILE A 43 -20.46 6.83 -11.41
N SER A 44 -20.03 5.67 -11.92
CA SER A 44 -20.69 5.04 -13.07
C SER A 44 -22.11 4.54 -12.76
N ARG A 45 -22.39 4.14 -11.52
CA ARG A 45 -23.75 3.81 -11.07
C ARG A 45 -24.64 5.05 -10.91
N LEU A 46 -24.08 6.16 -10.42
CA LEU A 46 -24.80 7.43 -10.27
C LEU A 46 -25.08 8.12 -11.61
N TYR A 47 -24.14 8.01 -12.55
CA TYR A 47 -24.21 8.58 -13.88
C TYR A 47 -23.95 7.49 -14.93
N PRO A 48 -24.94 6.63 -15.21
CA PRO A 48 -24.79 5.59 -16.21
C PRO A 48 -24.47 6.21 -17.56
N LYS A 49 -23.52 5.61 -18.30
CA LYS A 49 -23.09 6.09 -19.63
C LYS A 49 -24.32 6.32 -20.51
N GLY A 50 -24.63 7.60 -20.78
CA GLY A 50 -25.85 8.03 -21.45
C GLY A 50 -26.67 9.10 -20.69
N SER A 51 -26.36 9.38 -19.42
CA SER A 51 -27.07 10.41 -18.62
C SER A 51 -26.59 11.85 -18.84
N PHE A 52 -25.48 12.05 -19.57
CA PHE A 52 -25.11 13.37 -20.09
C PHE A 52 -25.74 13.52 -21.48
N ILE A 53 -27.03 13.85 -21.47
CA ILE A 53 -27.72 14.41 -22.64
C ILE A 53 -27.25 15.87 -22.70
N PHE A 54 -26.54 16.22 -23.78
CA PHE A 54 -26.31 17.61 -24.18
C PHE A 54 -27.65 18.30 -24.48
#